data_AF-A0A1A7ZCM1-F1
#
_entry.id   AF-A0A1A7ZCM1-F1
#
_cell.length_a   1.000
_cell.length_b   1.000
_cell.length_c   1.000
_cell.angle_alpha   90.00
_cell.angle_beta   90.00
_cell.angle_gamma   90.00
#
_symmetry.space_group_name_H-M   'P 1'
#
loop_
_entity.id
_entity.type
_entity.pdbx_description
1 polymer ?
#
loop_
_entity_poly.entity_id
_entity_poly.type
_entity_poly.pdbx_seq_one_letter_code
_entity_poly.pdbx_strand_id
1 'polypeptide(L)'
;CDSQQYSLFHADFDFNSCPEWSVCRTHPVFSLWKRASQTFAEAACGNITVLLNGSIVNAFNRKSMFGSVELDSLNPHRVKYVNIKVVTNLDGPQIESCSQGSIVDLIHVLRSRGFRWTCTDSDPTL
;
A
#
# COMPACT_ATOMS: atom_id res chain seq x y z
N CYS A 1 7.37 5.18 -21.07
CA CYS A 1 6.30 4.18 -21.21
C CYS A 1 6.05 3.88 -22.66
N ASP A 2 6.18 4.87 -23.55
CA ASP A 2 6.33 4.61 -24.98
C ASP A 2 7.79 4.32 -25.29
N SER A 3 8.14 3.05 -25.17
CA SER A 3 9.22 2.48 -25.95
C SER A 3 8.60 1.52 -26.96
N GLN A 4 7.73 2.05 -27.81
CA GLN A 4 7.58 1.54 -29.18
C GLN A 4 7.67 2.71 -30.15
N GLN A 5 8.92 2.90 -30.57
CA GLN A 5 9.30 3.39 -31.89
C GLN A 5 8.29 2.89 -32.94
N TYR A 6 7.64 3.82 -33.63
CA TYR A 6 6.82 3.63 -34.84
C TYR A 6 6.67 2.17 -35.30
N SER A 7 5.64 1.47 -34.82
CA SER A 7 5.18 0.24 -35.46
C SER A 7 3.75 -0.07 -35.05
N LEU A 8 2.94 -0.27 -36.09
CA LEU A 8 1.62 -0.88 -36.19
C LEU A 8 0.98 -1.30 -34.86
N PHE A 9 -0.25 -0.81 -34.61
CA PHE A 9 -1.13 -1.30 -33.55
C PHE A 9 -1.22 -2.82 -33.57
N HIS A 10 -0.39 -3.50 -32.78
CA HIS A 10 -0.53 -4.91 -32.50
C HIS A 10 -1.67 -5.06 -31.49
N ALA A 11 -2.79 -5.64 -31.91
CA ALA A 11 -3.91 -5.95 -31.03
C ALA A 11 -3.64 -7.20 -30.15
N ASP A 12 -2.38 -7.60 -30.01
CA ASP A 12 -1.95 -8.84 -29.33
C ASP A 12 -1.05 -8.52 -28.13
N PHE A 13 -0.93 -9.46 -27.21
CA PHE A 13 -0.11 -9.30 -26.00
C PHE A 13 1.39 -9.43 -26.31
N ASP A 14 2.22 -8.61 -25.65
CA ASP A 14 3.66 -8.82 -25.62
C ASP A 14 4.00 -9.93 -24.61
N PHE A 15 4.41 -11.09 -25.12
CA PHE A 15 4.85 -12.24 -24.31
C PHE A 15 6.36 -12.27 -24.07
N ASN A 16 7.13 -11.37 -24.67
CA ASN A 16 8.59 -11.33 -24.51
C ASN A 16 8.99 -10.50 -23.29
N SER A 17 8.29 -9.39 -23.04
CA SER A 17 8.64 -8.50 -21.95
C SER A 17 7.46 -7.70 -21.41
N CYS A 18 7.58 -7.21 -20.18
CA CYS A 18 6.68 -6.26 -19.57
C CYS A 18 7.49 -5.18 -18.83
N PRO A 19 7.02 -3.92 -18.80
CA PRO A 19 7.69 -2.87 -18.07
C PRO A 19 7.72 -3.20 -16.58
N GLU A 20 8.88 -3.03 -15.95
CA GLU A 20 8.99 -3.13 -14.49
C GLU A 20 8.16 -2.06 -13.79
N TRP A 21 7.74 -2.36 -12.57
CA TRP A 21 6.90 -1.49 -11.73
C TRP A 21 7.49 -0.09 -11.53
N SER A 22 8.82 0.02 -11.45
CA SER A 22 9.56 1.25 -11.18
C SER A 22 9.68 2.18 -12.40
N VAL A 23 9.49 1.64 -13.62
CA VAL A 23 9.85 2.33 -14.86
C VAL A 23 8.89 3.47 -15.15
N CYS A 24 7.57 3.28 -14.95
CA CYS A 24 6.62 4.38 -15.07
C CYS A 24 5.22 4.13 -14.49
N ARG A 25 4.47 5.20 -14.21
CA ARG A 25 3.14 5.14 -13.56
C ARG A 25 1.94 5.04 -14.51
N THR A 26 2.18 4.70 -15.78
CA THR A 26 1.10 4.60 -16.78
C THR A 26 1.12 3.29 -17.55
N HIS A 27 2.01 2.35 -17.22
CA HIS A 27 1.94 1.02 -17.86
C HIS A 27 0.66 0.27 -17.45
N PRO A 28 0.18 -0.69 -18.25
CA PRO A 28 -1.14 -1.30 -18.06
C PRO A 28 -1.34 -1.91 -16.67
N VAL A 29 -0.36 -2.67 -16.17
CA VAL A 29 -0.42 -3.32 -14.84
C VAL A 29 -0.53 -2.29 -13.72
N PHE A 30 0.30 -1.24 -13.70
CA PHE A 30 0.23 -0.20 -12.69
C PHE A 30 -1.11 0.55 -12.75
N SER A 31 -1.56 0.89 -13.95
CA SER A 31 -2.81 1.61 -14.16
C SER A 31 -4.02 0.81 -13.67
N LEU A 32 -4.05 -0.49 -13.97
CA LEU A 32 -5.07 -1.42 -13.48
C LEU A 32 -5.09 -1.44 -11.95
N TRP A 33 -3.94 -1.73 -11.32
CA TRP A 33 -3.87 -1.82 -9.87
C TRP A 33 -4.17 -0.50 -9.18
N LYS A 34 -3.72 0.63 -9.72
CA LYS A 34 -4.07 1.96 -9.20
C LYS A 34 -5.58 2.15 -9.19
N ARG A 35 -6.27 1.86 -10.29
CA ARG A 35 -7.72 2.05 -10.38
C ARG A 35 -8.48 1.08 -9.47
N ALA A 36 -8.07 -0.19 -9.45
CA ALA A 36 -8.68 -1.21 -8.61
C ALA A 36 -8.52 -0.87 -7.11
N SER A 37 -7.31 -0.51 -6.69
CA SER A 37 -6.99 -0.16 -5.30
C SER A 37 -7.72 1.10 -4.84
N GLN A 38 -7.79 2.13 -5.69
CA GLN A 38 -8.59 3.32 -5.43
C GLN A 38 -10.06 2.96 -5.22
N THR A 39 -10.65 2.19 -6.15
CA THR A 39 -12.06 1.79 -6.09
C THR A 39 -12.36 0.96 -4.83
N PHE A 40 -11.44 0.05 -4.47
CA PHE A 40 -11.55 -0.77 -3.27
C PHE A 40 -11.55 0.08 -1.99
N ALA A 41 -10.62 1.05 -1.88
CA ALA A 41 -10.53 1.93 -0.74
C ALA A 41 -11.71 2.92 -0.63
N GLU A 42 -12.21 3.46 -1.74
CA GLU A 42 -13.40 4.31 -1.77
C GLU A 42 -14.66 3.55 -1.30
N ALA A 43 -14.73 2.26 -1.62
CA ALA A 43 -15.83 1.39 -1.24
C ALA A 43 -15.76 0.91 0.23
N ALA A 44 -14.60 0.99 0.88
CA ALA A 44 -14.39 0.49 2.23
C ALA A 44 -15.26 1.19 3.28
N CYS A 45 -15.76 0.42 4.24
CA CYS A 45 -16.59 0.94 5.34
C CYS A 45 -16.46 0.07 6.60
N GLY A 46 -16.79 0.63 7.76
CA GLY A 46 -16.66 -0.07 9.04
C GLY A 46 -15.21 -0.13 9.50
N ASN A 47 -14.76 -1.31 9.93
CA ASN A 47 -13.40 -1.50 10.43
C ASN A 47 -12.55 -2.12 9.33
N ILE A 48 -11.41 -1.50 9.02
CA ILE A 48 -10.44 -2.04 8.06
C ILE A 48 -9.18 -2.52 8.80
N THR A 49 -8.39 -3.34 8.13
CA THR A 49 -7.11 -3.83 8.65
C THR A 49 -6.03 -3.61 7.59
N VAL A 50 -4.88 -3.09 8.03
CA VAL A 50 -3.68 -2.92 7.20
C VAL A 50 -2.58 -3.76 7.81
N LEU A 51 -2.00 -4.64 7.00
CA LEU A 51 -0.89 -5.50 7.39
C LEU A 51 0.41 -4.94 6.83
N LEU A 52 1.41 -4.73 7.68
CA LEU A 52 2.71 -4.17 7.31
C LEU A 52 3.83 -5.07 7.82
N ASN A 53 4.93 -5.12 7.09
CA ASN A 53 6.07 -5.96 7.41
C ASN A 53 7.03 -5.22 8.35
N GLY A 54 7.09 -5.61 9.62
CA GLY A 54 7.95 -5.05 10.65
C GLY A 54 9.44 -5.40 10.50
N SER A 55 9.77 -6.38 9.67
CA SER A 55 11.15 -6.85 9.46
C SER A 55 11.89 -6.16 8.31
N ILE A 56 11.31 -5.11 7.72
CA ILE A 56 11.95 -4.29 6.69
C ILE A 56 11.94 -2.82 7.10
N VAL A 57 12.94 -2.05 6.64
CA VAL A 57 12.91 -0.59 6.76
C VAL A 57 11.78 -0.01 5.90
N ASN A 58 11.13 1.05 6.38
CA ASN A 58 10.03 1.72 5.68
C ASN A 58 8.84 0.78 5.39
N ALA A 59 8.43 0.00 6.39
CA ALA A 59 7.24 -0.86 6.34
C ALA A 59 6.02 -0.11 5.79
N PHE A 60 5.80 1.13 6.26
CA PHE A 60 4.93 2.08 5.60
C PHE A 60 5.74 2.94 4.62
N ASN A 61 5.30 2.97 3.37
CA ASN A 61 5.92 3.81 2.34
C ASN A 61 4.84 4.63 1.64
N ARG A 62 4.95 5.97 1.72
CA ARG A 62 4.01 6.89 1.07
C ARG A 62 3.97 6.74 -0.46
N LYS A 63 4.97 6.10 -1.07
CA LYS A 63 5.03 5.80 -2.52
C LYS A 63 4.44 4.43 -2.89
N SER A 64 4.06 3.58 -1.92
CA SER A 64 3.42 2.28 -2.20
C SER A 64 1.99 2.46 -2.71
N MET A 65 1.35 1.41 -3.22
CA MET A 65 -0.06 1.46 -3.63
C MET A 65 -0.96 1.82 -2.45
N PHE A 66 -0.73 1.20 -1.29
CA PHE A 66 -1.42 1.57 -0.05
C PHE A 66 -1.19 3.03 0.32
N GLY A 67 0.07 3.47 0.40
CA GLY A 67 0.41 4.79 0.88
C GLY A 67 -0.02 5.93 -0.04
N SER A 68 0.04 5.73 -1.36
CA SER A 68 -0.20 6.79 -2.36
C SER A 68 -1.60 6.78 -2.98
N VAL A 69 -2.34 5.67 -2.87
CA VAL A 69 -3.64 5.50 -3.53
C VAL A 69 -4.70 5.11 -2.51
N GLU A 70 -4.56 3.95 -1.89
CA GLU A 70 -5.63 3.40 -1.03
C GLU A 70 -5.89 4.29 0.17
N LEU A 71 -4.82 4.65 0.91
CA LEU A 71 -4.92 5.46 2.10
C LEU A 71 -5.67 6.76 1.80
N ASP A 72 -5.23 7.51 0.79
CA ASP A 72 -5.84 8.80 0.40
C ASP A 72 -7.28 8.66 -0.08
N SER A 73 -7.65 7.51 -0.61
CA SER A 73 -8.99 7.20 -1.10
C SER A 73 -9.98 6.75 0.00
N LEU A 74 -9.50 6.46 1.21
CA LEU A 74 -10.37 6.11 2.35
C LEU A 74 -11.25 7.29 2.75
N ASN A 75 -12.54 7.00 2.98
CA ASN A 75 -13.51 7.99 3.45
C ASN A 75 -13.67 7.93 4.99
N PRO A 76 -13.31 8.98 5.74
CA PRO A 76 -13.41 9.01 7.21
C PRO A 76 -14.83 8.96 7.76
N HIS A 77 -15.85 9.22 6.93
CA HIS A 77 -17.25 9.08 7.33
C HIS A 77 -17.76 7.64 7.20
N ARG A 78 -17.10 6.81 6.38
CA ARG A 78 -17.51 5.40 6.14
C ARG A 78 -16.65 4.43 6.93
N VAL A 79 -15.34 4.69 7.00
CA VAL A 79 -14.39 3.90 7.77
C VAL A 79 -14.39 4.39 9.21
N LYS A 80 -14.90 3.54 10.11
CA LYS A 80 -15.01 3.81 11.53
C LYS A 80 -13.69 3.61 12.27
N TYR A 81 -12.87 2.68 11.81
CA TYR A 81 -11.66 2.26 12.51
C TYR A 81 -10.62 1.62 11.58
N VAL A 82 -9.34 1.93 11.80
CA VAL A 82 -8.21 1.34 11.07
C VAL A 82 -7.35 0.51 12.02
N ASN A 83 -7.29 -0.80 11.83
CA ASN A 83 -6.44 -1.69 12.60
C ASN A 83 -5.10 -1.87 11.87
N ILE A 84 -4.01 -1.38 12.44
CA ILE A 84 -2.66 -1.57 11.91
C ILE A 84 -2.07 -2.82 12.56
N LYS A 85 -1.65 -3.78 11.76
CA LYS A 85 -0.92 -4.97 12.21
C LYS A 85 0.47 -4.94 11.62
N VAL A 86 1.48 -4.80 12.48
CA VAL A 86 2.88 -4.86 12.08
C VAL A 86 3.38 -6.26 12.38
N VAL A 87 3.74 -7.02 11.35
CA VAL A 87 4.15 -8.42 11.48
C VAL A 87 5.63 -8.57 11.19
N THR A 88 6.36 -9.17 12.12
CA THR A 88 7.78 -9.53 11.97
C THR A 88 7.93 -11.00 11.60
N ASN A 89 9.00 -11.32 10.88
CA ASN A 89 9.43 -12.71 10.73
C ASN A 89 9.88 -13.25 12.10
N LEU A 90 9.61 -14.53 12.38
CA LEU A 90 9.92 -15.16 13.68
C LEU A 90 11.39 -14.98 14.10
N ASP A 91 12.33 -15.20 13.17
CA ASP A 91 13.77 -15.04 13.40
C ASP A 91 14.33 -13.73 12.81
N GLY A 92 13.46 -12.82 12.36
CA GLY A 92 13.85 -11.58 11.72
C GLY A 92 14.06 -10.44 12.71
N PRO A 93 14.86 -9.42 12.36
CA PRO A 93 14.95 -8.21 13.18
C PRO A 93 13.58 -7.51 13.24
N GLN A 94 13.25 -6.93 14.39
CA GLN A 94 12.15 -5.97 14.52
C GLN A 94 12.71 -4.57 14.20
N ILE A 95 12.48 -4.12 12.97
CA ILE A 95 12.99 -2.83 12.46
C ILE A 95 11.95 -1.73 12.60
N GLU A 96 10.69 -2.09 12.30
CA GLU A 96 9.54 -1.21 12.32
C GLU A 96 8.53 -1.73 13.33
N SER A 97 7.91 -0.83 14.09
CA SER A 97 6.93 -1.18 15.13
C SER A 97 5.88 -0.10 15.29
N CYS A 98 4.82 -0.36 16.04
CA CYS A 98 3.79 0.63 16.33
C CYS A 98 4.28 1.91 17.00
N SER A 99 5.48 1.89 17.59
CA SER A 99 6.11 3.02 18.27
C SER A 99 7.36 3.56 17.56
N GLN A 100 7.78 2.96 16.45
CA GLN A 100 9.05 3.29 15.81
C GLN A 100 8.99 3.21 14.27
N GLY A 101 9.74 4.09 13.61
CA GLY A 101 9.93 4.07 12.17
C GLY A 101 8.76 4.68 11.40
N SER A 102 8.64 4.27 10.14
CA SER A 102 7.60 4.69 9.22
C SER A 102 6.16 4.40 9.67
N ILE A 103 5.94 3.45 10.59
CA ILE A 103 4.60 3.20 11.14
C ILE A 103 4.08 4.42 11.92
N VAL A 104 4.97 5.17 12.57
CA VAL A 104 4.61 6.43 13.25
C VAL A 104 4.11 7.48 12.25
N ASP A 105 4.69 7.51 11.04
CA ASP A 105 4.22 8.39 9.97
C ASP A 105 2.82 8.01 9.49
N LEU A 106 2.52 6.71 9.35
CA LEU A 106 1.16 6.24 9.05
C LEU A 106 0.16 6.68 10.13
N ILE A 107 0.53 6.51 11.40
CA ILE A 107 -0.30 6.95 12.53
C ILE A 107 -0.54 8.46 12.46
N HIS A 108 0.46 9.26 12.11
CA HIS A 108 0.31 10.70 11.93
C HIS A 108 -0.67 11.04 10.81
N VAL A 109 -0.60 10.35 9.67
CA VAL A 109 -1.54 10.54 8.54
C VAL A 109 -2.96 10.15 8.93
N LEU A 110 -3.16 9.04 9.64
CA LEU A 110 -4.48 8.63 10.10
C LEU A 110 -5.07 9.64 11.09
N ARG A 111 -4.25 10.12 12.04
CA ARG A 111 -4.64 11.14 13.01
C ARG A 111 -5.03 12.45 12.34
N SER A 112 -4.21 12.97 11.42
CA SER A 112 -4.47 14.25 10.74
C SER A 112 -5.73 14.22 9.88
N ARG A 113 -6.12 13.04 9.40
CA ARG A 113 -7.35 12.81 8.62
C ARG A 113 -8.56 12.41 9.47
N GLY A 114 -8.42 12.39 10.79
CA GLY A 114 -9.52 12.14 11.72
C GLY A 114 -9.96 10.68 11.85
N PHE A 115 -9.13 9.72 11.40
CA PHE A 115 -9.42 8.31 11.59
C PHE A 115 -9.14 7.88 13.04
N ARG A 116 -9.99 6.98 13.55
CA ARG A 116 -9.68 6.19 14.74
C ARG A 116 -8.83 4.99 14.33
N TRP A 117 -7.84 4.65 15.13
CA TRP A 117 -6.89 3.60 14.79
C TRP A 117 -6.39 2.86 16.02
N THR A 118 -5.96 1.63 15.81
CA THR A 118 -5.13 0.82 16.73
C THR A 118 -3.91 0.36 15.98
N CYS A 119 -2.83 0.09 16.71
CA CYS A 119 -1.67 -0.57 16.17
C CYS A 119 -1.26 -1.70 17.11
N THR A 120 -1.02 -2.88 16.54
CA THR A 120 -0.51 -4.05 17.26
C THR A 120 0.72 -4.58 16.54
N ASP A 121 1.82 -4.67 17.25
CA ASP A 121 2.97 -5.45 16.83
C ASP A 121 2.65 -6.95 17.03
N SER A 122 3.05 -7.80 16.08
CA SER A 122 2.98 -9.24 16.26
C SER A 122 3.93 -9.64 17.39
N ASP A 123 3.45 -10.47 18.31
CA ASP A 123 4.31 -11.14 19.26
C ASP A 123 5.06 -12.27 18.53
N PRO A 124 6.40 -12.21 18.39
CA PRO A 124 7.16 -13.28 17.72
C PRO A 124 7.16 -14.60 18.50
N THR A 125 6.55 -14.65 19.70
CA THR A 125 6.46 -15.86 20.53
C THR A 125 5.15 -16.66 20.37
N LEU A 126 4.24 -16.23 19.50
CA LEU A 126 2.97 -16.92 19.16
C LEU A 126 2.96 -17.49 17.74
#